data_AF-A0AA38C4G6-F1
#
_entry.id   AF-A0AA38C4G6-F1
#
_cell.length_a   1.000
_cell.length_b   1.000
_cell.length_c   1.000
_cell.angle_alpha   90.00
_cell.angle_beta   90.00
_cell.angle_gamma   90.00
#
_symmetry.space_group_name_H-M   'P 1'
#
loop_
_entity.id
_entity.type
_entity.pdbx_description
1 polymer ?
#
loop_
_entity_poly.entity_id
_entity_poly.type
_entity_poly.pdbx_seq_one_letter_code
_entity_poly.pdbx_strand_id
1 'polypeptide(L)'
;MEVLKWLLCICFLVTVGGDVPELEWLMSKLDEERAPAEVQEAAAAGILHRLLPSHASAFHFQIVSKDECGGHTCFLINNHNFSGKTGYPEITIKGTTGVELAAGLHWYLKHYCGAHLSWDKTGGVQLASVPRPGSLPIVHSGGFRVQRPVPWNYYQNAVTSSYTFVWWDWERWEKEIDWMALQGVNLPLAFTGQEAIWQKVFLRYNLTKSNIDDFFGGPAFLAWSRMGNLHGWGGPLPQSWLDQQLQLQKRILFRMRELGMNP
;
A
#
# COMPACT_ATOMS: atom_id res chain seq x y z
N MET A 1 -31.73 2.24 2.68
CA MET A 1 -32.17 1.57 3.93
C MET A 1 -31.44 0.24 4.16
N GLU A 2 -30.99 -0.47 3.11
CA GLU A 2 -30.15 -1.67 3.27
C GLU A 2 -28.69 -1.36 3.65
N VAL A 3 -28.09 -0.31 3.10
CA VAL A 3 -26.68 0.08 3.41
C VAL A 3 -26.47 0.41 4.90
N LEU A 4 -27.49 0.92 5.58
CA LEU A 4 -27.41 1.24 7.01
C LEU A 4 -27.50 -0.03 7.88
N LYS A 5 -28.15 -1.10 7.41
CA LYS A 5 -28.14 -2.41 8.08
C LYS A 5 -26.75 -3.07 8.00
N TRP A 6 -26.01 -2.87 6.90
CA TRP A 6 -24.65 -3.39 6.73
C TRP A 6 -23.63 -2.78 7.69
N LEU A 7 -23.67 -1.46 7.89
CA LEU A 7 -22.78 -0.76 8.82
C LEU A 7 -23.05 -1.12 10.29
N LEU A 8 -24.31 -1.37 10.66
CA LEU A 8 -24.69 -1.78 12.01
C LEU A 8 -24.33 -3.25 12.32
N CYS A 9 -24.37 -4.17 11.34
CA CYS A 9 -23.93 -5.55 11.54
C CYS A 9 -22.43 -5.66 11.84
N ILE A 10 -21.59 -4.87 11.15
CA ILE A 10 -20.13 -4.91 11.35
C ILE A 10 -19.75 -4.46 12.77
N CYS A 11 -20.48 -3.50 13.35
CA CYS A 11 -20.21 -3.04 14.72
C CYS A 11 -20.67 -4.02 15.81
N PHE A 12 -21.65 -4.89 15.53
CA PHE A 12 -22.20 -5.85 16.51
C PHE A 12 -21.50 -7.22 16.50
N LEU A 13 -20.80 -7.59 15.42
CA LEU A 13 -20.18 -8.92 15.29
C LEU A 13 -18.76 -9.00 15.87
N VAL A 14 -18.07 -7.87 16.06
CA VAL A 14 -16.69 -7.85 16.64
C VAL A 14 -16.67 -8.25 18.13
N THR A 15 -17.82 -8.27 18.80
CA THR A 15 -17.89 -8.59 20.25
C THR A 15 -17.96 -10.08 20.56
N VAL A 16 -18.10 -10.97 19.58
CA VAL A 16 -18.18 -12.41 19.81
C VAL A 16 -17.28 -13.10 18.79
N GLY A 17 -16.17 -13.68 19.24
CA GLY A 17 -15.16 -14.35 18.40
C GLY A 17 -15.66 -15.63 17.73
N GLY A 18 -16.64 -15.51 16.85
CA GLY A 18 -17.05 -16.53 15.89
C GLY A 18 -16.56 -16.17 14.49
N ASP A 19 -16.35 -17.18 13.66
CA ASP A 19 -16.10 -17.01 12.22
C ASP A 19 -17.23 -16.18 11.62
N VAL A 20 -16.85 -15.12 10.89
CA VAL A 20 -17.79 -14.21 10.22
C VAL A 20 -17.76 -14.57 8.73
N PRO A 21 -18.74 -15.33 8.20
CA PRO A 21 -18.73 -15.80 6.81
C PRO A 21 -18.63 -14.67 5.79
N GLU A 22 -19.15 -13.48 6.12
CA GLU A 22 -19.04 -12.29 5.30
C GLU A 22 -17.60 -11.79 5.16
N LEU A 23 -16.78 -11.94 6.21
CA LEU A 23 -15.36 -11.64 6.17
C LEU A 23 -14.61 -12.64 5.30
N GLU A 24 -14.91 -13.93 5.42
CA GLU A 24 -14.28 -14.96 4.56
C GLU A 24 -14.62 -14.75 3.08
N TRP A 25 -15.87 -14.44 2.77
CA TRP A 25 -16.29 -14.11 1.40
C TRP A 25 -15.57 -12.87 0.87
N LEU A 26 -15.50 -11.80 1.68
CA LEU A 26 -14.77 -10.58 1.31
C LEU A 26 -13.29 -10.88 1.08
N MET A 27 -12.68 -11.72 1.92
CA MET A 27 -11.29 -12.15 1.77
C MET A 27 -11.07 -12.92 0.48
N SER A 28 -11.97 -13.84 0.13
CA SER A 28 -11.92 -14.55 -1.15
C SER A 28 -11.98 -13.57 -2.33
N LYS A 29 -12.85 -12.55 -2.26
CA LYS A 29 -12.95 -11.54 -3.32
C LYS A 29 -11.70 -10.68 -3.44
N LEU A 30 -11.12 -10.29 -2.31
CA LEU A 30 -9.85 -9.55 -2.30
C LEU A 30 -8.69 -10.39 -2.85
N ASP A 31 -8.66 -11.69 -2.56
CA ASP A 31 -7.70 -12.63 -3.13
C ASP A 31 -7.91 -12.82 -4.66
N GLU A 32 -9.17 -12.86 -5.13
CA GLU A 32 -9.51 -12.93 -6.56
C GLU A 32 -9.13 -11.66 -7.35
N GLU A 33 -9.27 -10.48 -6.74
CA GLU A 33 -8.90 -9.20 -7.35
C GLU A 33 -7.39 -8.91 -7.29
N ARG A 34 -6.60 -9.81 -6.69
CA ARG A 34 -5.15 -9.63 -6.56
C ARG A 34 -4.49 -9.64 -7.94
N ALA A 35 -3.52 -8.72 -8.12
CA ALA A 35 -2.75 -8.65 -9.34
C ALA A 35 -1.99 -9.97 -9.61
N PRO A 36 -1.77 -10.36 -10.89
CA PRO A 36 -0.98 -11.53 -11.23
C PRO A 36 0.43 -11.50 -10.64
N ALA A 37 1.04 -12.68 -10.46
CA ALA A 37 2.38 -12.83 -9.89
C ALA A 37 3.42 -11.92 -10.58
N GLU A 38 3.48 -11.94 -11.90
CA GLU A 38 4.40 -11.13 -12.71
C GLU A 38 4.25 -9.62 -12.45
N VAL A 39 3.01 -9.15 -12.27
CA VAL A 39 2.73 -7.73 -11.97
C VAL A 39 3.25 -7.37 -10.58
N GLN A 40 3.04 -8.24 -9.59
CA GLN A 40 3.53 -8.03 -8.22
C GLN A 40 5.06 -8.09 -8.14
N GLU A 41 5.70 -9.02 -8.85
CA GLU A 41 7.16 -9.13 -8.95
C GLU A 41 7.77 -7.89 -9.60
N ALA A 42 7.19 -7.44 -10.73
CA ALA A 42 7.60 -6.21 -11.41
C ALA A 42 7.39 -4.98 -10.52
N ALA A 43 6.29 -4.93 -9.76
CA ALA A 43 6.01 -3.84 -8.85
C ALA A 43 7.03 -3.75 -7.70
N ALA A 44 7.46 -4.89 -7.15
CA ALA A 44 8.52 -4.97 -6.15
C ALA A 44 9.90 -4.61 -6.73
N ALA A 45 10.22 -5.09 -7.94
CA ALA A 45 11.43 -4.70 -8.66
C ALA A 45 11.45 -3.17 -8.95
N GLY A 46 10.30 -2.58 -9.22
CA GLY A 46 10.15 -1.12 -9.38
C GLY A 46 10.48 -0.34 -8.11
N ILE A 47 10.12 -0.86 -6.93
CA ILE A 47 10.53 -0.27 -5.64
C ILE A 47 12.05 -0.27 -5.53
N LEU A 48 12.67 -1.44 -5.77
CA LEU A 48 14.12 -1.56 -5.73
C LEU A 48 14.80 -0.61 -6.72
N HIS A 49 14.29 -0.50 -7.94
CA HIS A 49 14.84 0.39 -8.95
C HIS A 49 14.75 1.86 -8.53
N ARG A 50 13.66 2.31 -7.91
CA ARG A 50 13.54 3.69 -7.38
C ARG A 50 14.44 3.91 -6.16
N LEU A 51 14.65 2.90 -5.32
CA LEU A 51 15.41 2.99 -4.07
C LEU A 51 16.93 2.89 -4.29
N LEU A 52 17.36 1.91 -5.09
CA LEU A 52 18.75 1.55 -5.37
C LEU A 52 18.90 1.12 -6.85
N PRO A 53 18.88 2.06 -7.81
CA PRO A 53 18.91 1.74 -9.24
C PRO A 53 20.08 0.84 -9.65
N SER A 54 21.26 1.05 -9.07
CA SER A 54 22.47 0.26 -9.36
C SER A 54 22.37 -1.20 -8.92
N HIS A 55 21.43 -1.54 -8.05
CA HIS A 55 21.26 -2.87 -7.47
C HIS A 55 20.11 -3.66 -8.08
N ALA A 56 19.41 -3.09 -9.07
CA ALA A 56 18.21 -3.71 -9.65
C ALA A 56 18.46 -5.15 -10.15
N SER A 57 19.62 -5.44 -10.73
CA SER A 57 19.98 -6.78 -11.20
C SER A 57 20.52 -7.72 -10.11
N ALA A 58 20.82 -7.21 -8.92
CA ALA A 58 21.39 -7.99 -7.81
C ALA A 58 20.32 -8.76 -7.02
N PHE A 59 19.05 -8.44 -7.24
CA PHE A 59 17.92 -9.09 -6.58
C PHE A 59 17.00 -9.75 -7.60
N HIS A 60 16.52 -10.93 -7.26
CA HIS A 60 15.43 -11.60 -7.96
C HIS A 60 14.22 -11.71 -7.04
N PHE A 61 13.05 -11.30 -7.53
CA PHE A 61 11.78 -11.37 -6.81
C PHE A 61 10.92 -12.48 -7.40
N GLN A 62 10.26 -13.26 -6.55
CA GLN A 62 9.40 -14.35 -6.98
C GLN A 62 8.19 -14.51 -6.06
N ILE A 63 6.99 -14.49 -6.64
CA ILE A 63 5.76 -14.85 -5.92
C ILE A 63 5.70 -16.37 -5.75
N VAL A 64 5.36 -16.81 -4.54
CA VAL A 64 5.19 -18.22 -4.19
C VAL A 64 3.83 -18.48 -3.56
N SER A 65 3.38 -19.74 -3.61
CA SER A 65 2.16 -20.12 -2.91
C SER A 65 2.35 -20.09 -1.39
N LYS A 66 1.24 -20.04 -0.64
CA LYS A 66 1.27 -20.15 0.83
C LYS A 66 1.83 -21.51 1.28
N ASP A 67 1.84 -22.55 0.44
CA ASP A 67 2.34 -23.87 0.80
C ASP A 67 3.86 -23.84 1.08
N GLU A 68 4.63 -23.07 0.29
CA GLU A 68 6.05 -22.83 0.55
C GLU A 68 6.28 -22.07 1.88
N CYS A 69 5.23 -21.40 2.37
CA CYS A 69 5.20 -20.67 3.63
C CYS A 69 4.49 -21.44 4.78
N GLY A 70 4.20 -22.73 4.60
CA GLY A 70 3.50 -23.54 5.61
C GLY A 70 2.05 -23.12 5.84
N GLY A 71 1.35 -22.71 4.79
CA GLY A 71 -0.05 -22.27 4.82
C GLY A 71 -0.26 -20.80 5.20
N HIS A 72 0.80 -20.04 5.43
CA HIS A 72 0.73 -18.66 5.91
C HIS A 72 1.29 -17.65 4.90
N THR A 73 0.96 -16.37 5.09
CA THR A 73 1.60 -15.27 4.37
C THR A 73 3.01 -15.07 4.90
N CYS A 74 4.02 -15.11 4.03
CA CYS A 74 5.42 -15.00 4.43
C CYS A 74 6.31 -14.43 3.32
N PHE A 75 7.54 -14.06 3.70
CA PHE A 75 8.63 -13.89 2.75
C PHE A 75 9.81 -14.79 3.11
N LEU A 76 10.59 -15.16 2.08
CA LEU A 76 11.83 -15.92 2.21
C LEU A 76 12.97 -15.17 1.52
N ILE A 77 14.15 -15.21 2.11
CA ILE A 77 15.37 -14.59 1.58
C ILE A 77 16.44 -15.67 1.47
N ASN A 78 16.93 -15.89 0.26
CA ASN A 78 17.96 -16.89 -0.05
C ASN A 78 19.09 -16.25 -0.85
N ASN A 79 20.26 -16.86 -0.80
CA ASN A 79 21.28 -16.57 -1.80
C ASN A 79 20.82 -17.15 -3.14
N HIS A 80 21.00 -16.39 -4.20
CA HIS A 80 20.91 -16.92 -5.55
C HIS A 80 22.20 -17.69 -5.86
N ASN A 81 22.15 -18.67 -6.77
CA ASN A 81 23.35 -19.41 -7.21
C ASN A 81 24.30 -18.44 -7.93
N PHE A 82 25.16 -17.78 -7.14
CA PHE A 82 26.01 -16.71 -7.58
C PHE A 82 27.14 -17.28 -8.45
N SER A 83 27.23 -16.81 -9.70
CA SER A 83 28.27 -17.22 -10.64
C SER A 83 29.53 -16.33 -10.58
N GLY A 84 29.62 -15.38 -9.65
CA GLY A 84 30.74 -14.42 -9.59
C GLY A 84 30.64 -13.28 -10.60
N LYS A 85 29.60 -13.25 -11.45
CA LYS A 85 29.47 -12.31 -12.55
C LYS A 85 28.55 -11.14 -12.17
N THR A 86 29.03 -9.93 -12.44
CA THR A 86 28.23 -8.70 -12.37
C THR A 86 27.05 -8.79 -13.35
N GLY A 87 25.85 -8.41 -12.89
CA GLY A 87 24.63 -8.44 -13.71
C GLY A 87 23.74 -9.68 -13.52
N TYR A 88 24.11 -10.59 -12.61
CA TYR A 88 23.27 -11.71 -12.18
C TYR A 88 22.78 -11.49 -10.74
N PRO A 89 21.61 -12.01 -10.37
CA PRO A 89 21.10 -11.87 -9.01
C PRO A 89 22.03 -12.58 -8.01
N GLU A 90 22.23 -11.92 -6.89
CA GLU A 90 22.96 -12.39 -5.70
C GLU A 90 21.99 -12.87 -4.64
N ILE A 91 20.85 -12.19 -4.50
CA ILE A 91 19.82 -12.47 -3.49
C ILE A 91 18.50 -12.78 -4.19
N THR A 92 17.81 -13.81 -3.73
CA THR A 92 16.44 -14.13 -4.13
C THR A 92 15.50 -13.86 -2.97
N ILE A 93 14.47 -13.05 -3.22
CA ILE A 93 13.40 -12.76 -2.27
C ILE A 93 12.12 -13.38 -2.82
N LYS A 94 11.60 -14.35 -2.09
CA LYS A 94 10.32 -14.98 -2.38
C LYS A 94 9.26 -14.42 -1.44
N GLY A 95 8.02 -14.30 -1.89
CA GLY A 95 6.94 -13.79 -1.05
C GLY A 95 5.58 -14.24 -1.53
N THR A 96 4.60 -14.30 -0.64
CA THR A 96 3.23 -14.66 -1.02
C THR A 96 2.46 -13.52 -1.70
N THR A 97 2.97 -12.28 -1.58
CA THR A 97 2.39 -11.05 -2.15
C THR A 97 3.50 -10.05 -2.51
N GLY A 98 3.20 -9.03 -3.31
CA GLY A 98 4.11 -7.93 -3.61
C GLY A 98 4.56 -7.17 -2.36
N VAL A 99 3.66 -7.00 -1.37
CA VAL A 99 4.00 -6.45 -0.06
C VAL A 99 5.06 -7.31 0.64
N GLU A 100 4.96 -8.64 0.57
CA GLU A 100 5.92 -9.55 1.20
C GLU A 100 7.28 -9.54 0.50
N LEU A 101 7.30 -9.35 -0.82
CA LEU A 101 8.54 -9.12 -1.56
C LEU A 101 9.21 -7.81 -1.11
N ALA A 102 8.45 -6.72 -0.99
CA ALA A 102 8.96 -5.42 -0.55
C ALA A 102 9.42 -5.45 0.92
N ALA A 103 8.65 -6.07 1.81
CA ALA A 103 9.00 -6.25 3.21
C ALA A 103 10.26 -7.11 3.36
N GLY A 104 10.41 -8.16 2.55
CA GLY A 104 11.63 -8.98 2.50
C GLY A 104 12.85 -8.18 2.04
N LEU A 105 12.69 -7.30 1.03
CA LEU A 105 13.76 -6.39 0.59
C LEU A 105 14.17 -5.45 1.72
N HIS A 106 13.21 -4.79 2.35
CA HIS A 106 13.49 -3.89 3.47
C HIS A 106 14.17 -4.63 4.62
N TRP A 107 13.69 -5.83 4.96
CA TRP A 107 14.27 -6.66 6.02
C TRP A 107 15.73 -6.99 5.72
N TYR A 108 16.05 -7.42 4.50
CA TYR A 108 17.43 -7.69 4.08
C TYR A 108 18.31 -6.43 4.18
N LEU A 109 17.86 -5.31 3.61
CA LEU A 109 18.61 -4.05 3.64
C LEU A 109 18.87 -3.59 5.08
N LYS A 110 17.89 -3.72 5.96
CA LYS A 110 18.02 -3.33 7.37
C LYS A 110 18.97 -4.23 8.14
N HIS A 111 18.80 -5.55 8.05
CA HIS A 111 19.49 -6.50 8.93
C HIS A 111 20.84 -6.96 8.40
N TYR A 112 21.01 -7.08 7.08
CA TYR A 112 22.28 -7.48 6.47
C TYR A 112 23.11 -6.28 6.00
N CYS A 113 22.47 -5.23 5.49
CA CYS A 113 23.18 -4.08 4.94
C CYS A 113 23.22 -2.86 5.88
N GLY A 114 22.59 -2.91 7.06
CA GLY A 114 22.57 -1.79 8.01
C GLY A 114 21.84 -0.54 7.52
N ALA A 115 20.97 -0.66 6.52
CA ALA A 115 20.23 0.46 5.95
C ALA A 115 19.07 0.91 6.84
N HIS A 116 18.64 2.16 6.65
CA HIS A 116 17.47 2.72 7.32
C HIS A 116 16.56 3.47 6.33
N LEU A 117 15.26 3.22 6.40
CA LEU A 117 14.25 3.83 5.53
C LEU A 117 13.17 4.51 6.38
N SER A 118 13.03 5.83 6.22
CA SER A 118 12.00 6.63 6.87
C SER A 118 11.54 7.76 5.95
N TRP A 119 10.57 8.56 6.39
CA TRP A 119 10.22 9.79 5.68
C TRP A 119 11.39 10.79 5.68
N ASP A 120 11.46 11.62 4.65
CA ASP A 120 12.50 12.65 4.51
C ASP A 120 12.65 13.53 5.76
N LYS A 121 11.53 13.86 6.43
CA LYS A 121 11.53 14.67 7.66
C LYS A 121 11.95 13.93 8.94
N THR A 122 12.03 12.60 8.91
CA THR A 122 12.31 11.75 10.08
C THR A 122 13.63 10.99 9.99
N GLY A 123 14.51 11.37 9.05
CA GLY A 123 15.81 10.72 8.85
C GLY A 123 16.05 10.22 7.42
N GLY A 124 15.03 10.26 6.57
CA GLY A 124 15.09 9.92 5.15
C GLY A 124 15.54 8.49 4.88
N VAL A 125 16.13 8.31 3.71
CA VAL A 125 16.63 7.04 3.19
C VAL A 125 18.17 7.00 3.34
N GLN A 126 18.65 6.15 4.25
CA GLN A 126 20.07 5.99 4.56
C GLN A 126 20.57 4.64 4.02
N LEU A 127 21.25 4.70 2.88
CA LEU A 127 21.69 3.53 2.11
C LEU A 127 23.22 3.43 1.98
N ALA A 128 23.97 4.33 2.62
CA ALA A 128 25.43 4.41 2.46
C ALA A 128 26.18 3.15 2.89
N SER A 129 25.58 2.35 3.78
CA SER A 129 26.12 1.07 4.24
C SER A 129 25.83 -0.10 3.30
N VAL A 130 24.97 0.07 2.29
CA VAL A 130 24.63 -0.99 1.34
C VAL A 130 25.82 -1.29 0.43
N PRO A 131 26.41 -2.51 0.46
CA PRO A 131 27.54 -2.84 -0.39
C PRO A 131 27.19 -2.77 -1.88
N ARG A 132 28.22 -2.62 -2.73
CA ARG A 132 28.03 -2.64 -4.18
C ARG A 132 27.56 -4.03 -4.65
N PRO A 133 26.85 -4.12 -5.78
CA PRO A 133 26.58 -5.40 -6.41
C PRO A 133 27.87 -6.22 -6.62
N GLY A 134 27.81 -7.52 -6.36
CA GLY A 134 28.93 -8.45 -6.29
C GLY A 134 29.56 -8.57 -4.90
N SER A 135 29.06 -7.83 -3.91
CA SER A 135 29.56 -7.84 -2.53
C SER A 135 28.44 -7.77 -1.50
N LEU A 136 27.20 -8.12 -1.90
CA LEU A 136 26.08 -8.13 -0.98
C LEU A 136 26.28 -9.23 0.09
N PRO A 137 25.92 -8.97 1.36
CA PRO A 137 26.13 -9.95 2.44
C PRO A 137 25.37 -11.25 2.20
N ILE A 138 26.07 -12.38 2.36
CA ILE A 138 25.52 -13.71 2.19
C ILE A 138 24.54 -14.03 3.33
N VAL A 139 23.39 -14.60 2.99
CA VAL A 139 22.42 -15.12 3.95
C VAL A 139 22.89 -16.49 4.44
N HIS A 140 23.33 -16.58 5.68
CA HIS A 140 23.79 -17.84 6.27
C HIS A 140 22.60 -18.78 6.62
N SER A 141 22.88 -20.07 6.85
CA SER A 141 21.90 -21.06 7.35
C SER A 141 20.81 -21.53 6.37
N GLY A 142 21.11 -21.56 5.06
CA GLY A 142 20.22 -22.18 4.07
C GLY A 142 18.98 -21.36 3.68
N GLY A 143 18.92 -20.10 4.10
CA GLY A 143 17.80 -19.21 3.83
C GLY A 143 17.14 -18.69 5.11
N PHE A 144 16.36 -17.63 4.97
CA PHE A 144 15.62 -17.02 6.06
C PHE A 144 14.15 -16.88 5.70
N ARG A 145 13.24 -17.33 6.57
CA ARG A 145 11.78 -17.21 6.38
C ARG A 145 11.19 -16.37 7.48
N VAL A 146 10.37 -15.38 7.12
CA VAL A 146 9.57 -14.58 8.07
C VAL A 146 8.11 -14.73 7.73
N GLN A 147 7.37 -15.27 8.68
CA GLN A 147 5.92 -15.31 8.61
C GLN A 147 5.33 -13.98 9.09
N ARG A 148 4.32 -13.51 8.38
CA ARG A 148 3.54 -12.35 8.80
C ARG A 148 2.76 -12.70 10.09
N PRO A 149 2.86 -11.88 11.16
CA PRO A 149 2.28 -12.23 12.45
C PRO A 149 0.75 -12.04 12.50
N VAL A 150 0.20 -11.16 11.66
CA VAL A 150 -1.24 -10.87 11.58
C VAL A 150 -1.68 -10.81 10.12
N PRO A 151 -2.94 -11.16 9.78
CA PRO A 151 -3.39 -11.11 8.39
C PRO A 151 -3.34 -9.70 7.77
N TRP A 152 -3.56 -8.68 8.59
CA TRP A 152 -3.71 -7.29 8.16
C TRP A 152 -2.83 -6.33 8.93
N ASN A 153 -1.96 -5.62 8.22
CA ASN A 153 -1.22 -4.47 8.73
C ASN A 153 -1.87 -3.21 8.14
N TYR A 154 -2.70 -2.58 8.95
CA TYR A 154 -3.42 -1.36 8.61
C TYR A 154 -2.53 -0.13 8.69
N TYR A 155 -2.79 0.86 7.81
CA TYR A 155 -2.13 2.16 7.88
C TYR A 155 -3.09 3.31 7.55
N GLN A 156 -2.79 4.47 8.17
CA GLN A 156 -3.46 5.78 8.07
C GLN A 156 -4.63 5.97 9.05
N ASN A 157 -5.12 7.21 9.12
CA ASN A 157 -6.38 7.58 9.75
C ASN A 157 -7.13 8.48 8.77
N ALA A 158 -8.46 8.56 8.84
CA ALA A 158 -9.26 9.48 8.03
C ALA A 158 -8.74 10.92 8.12
N VAL A 159 -8.31 11.37 9.31
CA VAL A 159 -7.78 12.73 9.53
C VAL A 159 -6.44 12.97 8.85
N THR A 160 -5.64 11.93 8.61
CA THR A 160 -4.33 12.05 7.96
C THR A 160 -4.45 12.58 6.53
N SER A 161 -5.58 12.30 5.87
CA SER A 161 -5.89 12.83 4.54
C SER A 161 -5.93 14.37 4.47
N SER A 162 -6.31 15.02 5.56
CA SER A 162 -6.38 16.49 5.66
C SER A 162 -5.13 17.09 6.30
N TYR A 163 -4.60 16.46 7.35
CA TYR A 163 -3.43 16.99 8.06
C TYR A 163 -2.11 16.80 7.33
N THR A 164 -1.99 15.74 6.52
CA THR A 164 -0.73 15.35 5.92
C THR A 164 -0.80 15.28 4.40
N PHE A 165 -1.84 14.63 3.84
CA PHE A 165 -1.84 14.22 2.43
C PHE A 165 -2.49 15.22 1.48
N VAL A 166 -3.21 16.24 1.99
CA VAL A 166 -4.06 17.12 1.19
C VAL A 166 -3.33 17.79 0.02
N TRP A 167 -2.05 18.10 0.17
CA TRP A 167 -1.25 18.76 -0.88
C TRP A 167 -0.27 17.83 -1.57
N TRP A 168 -0.41 16.52 -1.41
CA TRP A 168 0.46 15.55 -2.07
C TRP A 168 0.09 15.37 -3.54
N ASP A 169 1.11 15.43 -4.38
CA ASP A 169 1.07 15.01 -5.77
C ASP A 169 1.30 13.49 -5.90
N TRP A 170 1.37 13.02 -7.14
CA TRP A 170 1.59 11.61 -7.42
C TRP A 170 2.98 11.16 -6.95
N GLU A 171 4.00 11.99 -7.17
CA GLU A 171 5.39 11.72 -6.84
C GLU A 171 5.55 11.45 -5.33
N ARG A 172 4.86 12.23 -4.48
CA ARG A 172 4.85 11.98 -3.04
C ARG A 172 4.04 10.74 -2.66
N TRP A 173 2.91 10.49 -3.32
CA TRP A 173 2.09 9.29 -3.08
C TRP A 173 2.81 8.00 -3.48
N GLU A 174 3.53 7.98 -4.60
CA GLU A 174 4.31 6.81 -5.04
C GLU A 174 5.36 6.43 -3.98
N LYS A 175 6.08 7.42 -3.45
CA LYS A 175 7.02 7.21 -2.33
C LYS A 175 6.33 6.68 -1.08
N GLU A 176 5.13 7.15 -0.77
CA GLU A 176 4.39 6.65 0.40
C GLU A 176 3.96 5.19 0.21
N ILE A 177 3.45 4.84 -0.96
CA ILE A 177 2.99 3.47 -1.25
C ILE A 177 4.19 2.50 -1.25
N ASP A 178 5.32 2.91 -1.80
CA ASP A 178 6.56 2.15 -1.71
C ASP A 178 6.99 1.96 -0.25
N TRP A 179 6.96 3.02 0.56
CA TRP A 179 7.25 2.94 1.99
C TRP A 179 6.28 2.01 2.73
N MET A 180 4.97 2.11 2.45
CA MET A 180 3.95 1.21 2.99
C MET A 180 4.30 -0.25 2.71
N ALA A 181 4.64 -0.59 1.46
CA ALA A 181 5.01 -1.95 1.07
C ALA A 181 6.28 -2.43 1.80
N LEU A 182 7.31 -1.59 1.88
CA LEU A 182 8.56 -1.87 2.60
C LEU A 182 8.32 -2.09 4.11
N GLN A 183 7.33 -1.41 4.71
CA GLN A 183 6.92 -1.64 6.11
C GLN A 183 5.94 -2.82 6.27
N GLY A 184 5.58 -3.51 5.19
CA GLY A 184 4.65 -4.63 5.23
C GLY A 184 3.19 -4.23 5.42
N VAL A 185 2.78 -3.00 5.08
CA VAL A 185 1.37 -2.56 5.10
C VAL A 185 0.63 -3.21 3.92
N ASN A 186 -0.49 -3.87 4.21
CA ASN A 186 -1.33 -4.53 3.18
C ASN A 186 -2.80 -4.12 3.22
N LEU A 187 -3.19 -3.25 4.17
CA LEU A 187 -4.55 -2.70 4.29
C LEU A 187 -4.47 -1.16 4.48
N PRO A 188 -4.03 -0.39 3.47
CA PRO A 188 -3.99 1.07 3.56
C PRO A 188 -5.37 1.68 3.32
N LEU A 189 -5.69 2.79 4.00
CA LEU A 189 -6.88 3.58 3.64
C LEU A 189 -6.68 4.31 2.29
N ALA A 190 -7.68 4.31 1.41
CA ALA A 190 -7.65 5.05 0.14
C ALA A 190 -8.76 6.13 0.06
N PHE A 191 -8.53 7.26 0.73
CA PHE A 191 -9.56 8.28 1.00
C PHE A 191 -9.69 9.41 -0.06
N THR A 192 -8.80 9.44 -1.05
CA THR A 192 -8.66 10.53 -2.05
C THR A 192 -9.81 10.53 -3.06
N GLY A 193 -10.30 11.72 -3.45
CA GLY A 193 -11.23 11.88 -4.57
C GLY A 193 -12.68 11.46 -4.36
N GLN A 194 -13.10 11.10 -3.14
CA GLN A 194 -14.48 10.66 -2.87
C GLN A 194 -15.54 11.74 -3.17
N GLU A 195 -15.18 13.02 -3.06
CA GLU A 195 -16.09 14.14 -3.39
C GLU A 195 -16.53 14.10 -4.87
N ALA A 196 -15.67 13.62 -5.77
CA ALA A 196 -16.03 13.47 -7.19
C ALA A 196 -17.09 12.37 -7.40
N ILE A 197 -17.12 11.36 -6.53
CA ILE A 197 -18.15 10.31 -6.54
C ILE A 197 -19.44 10.86 -5.94
N TRP A 198 -19.37 11.56 -4.81
CA TRP A 198 -20.53 12.21 -4.19
C TRP A 198 -21.18 13.24 -5.09
N GLN A 199 -20.40 14.04 -5.84
CA GLN A 199 -20.94 14.97 -6.83
C GLN A 199 -21.80 14.22 -7.88
N LYS A 200 -21.32 13.09 -8.40
CA LYS A 200 -22.10 12.26 -9.35
C LYS A 200 -23.38 11.71 -8.73
N VAL A 201 -23.33 11.33 -7.45
CA VAL A 201 -24.52 10.88 -6.71
C VAL A 201 -25.51 12.03 -6.59
N PHE A 202 -25.10 13.20 -6.09
CA PHE A 202 -26.00 14.35 -5.92
C PHE A 202 -26.65 14.81 -7.22
N LEU A 203 -25.90 14.82 -8.33
CA LEU A 203 -26.44 15.14 -9.64
C LEU A 203 -27.52 14.15 -10.10
N ARG A 204 -27.41 12.86 -9.75
CA ARG A 204 -28.46 11.86 -10.02
C ARG A 204 -29.74 12.08 -9.20
N TYR A 205 -29.64 12.79 -8.09
CA TYR A 205 -30.77 13.21 -7.26
C TYR A 205 -31.27 14.63 -7.58
N ASN A 206 -30.89 15.18 -8.73
CA ASN A 206 -31.30 16.51 -9.21
C ASN A 206 -30.85 17.68 -8.32
N LEU A 207 -29.81 17.50 -7.49
CA LEU A 207 -29.17 18.64 -6.83
C LEU A 207 -28.37 19.44 -7.87
N THR A 208 -28.54 20.76 -7.86
CA THR A 208 -27.77 21.65 -8.72
C THR A 208 -26.37 21.85 -8.17
N LYS A 209 -25.44 22.35 -9.00
CA LYS A 209 -24.08 22.68 -8.56
C LYS A 209 -24.10 23.65 -7.37
N SER A 210 -24.95 24.68 -7.40
CA SER A 210 -25.06 25.63 -6.28
C SER A 210 -25.59 25.00 -5.00
N ASN A 211 -26.39 23.92 -5.09
CA ASN A 211 -26.78 23.15 -3.90
C ASN A 211 -25.60 22.37 -3.30
N ILE A 212 -24.59 22.00 -4.10
CA ILE A 212 -23.42 21.21 -3.68
C ILE A 212 -22.29 22.11 -3.17
N ASP A 213 -22.21 23.36 -3.61
CA ASP A 213 -21.12 24.28 -3.28
C ASP A 213 -20.94 24.50 -1.76
N ASP A 214 -22.02 24.43 -0.96
CA ASP A 214 -21.99 24.55 0.52
C ASP A 214 -22.02 23.20 1.27
N PHE A 215 -21.97 22.08 0.53
CA PHE A 215 -21.98 20.74 1.13
C PHE A 215 -20.57 20.28 1.51
N PHE A 216 -19.62 20.35 0.58
CA PHE A 216 -18.25 19.90 0.85
C PHE A 216 -17.45 20.95 1.64
N GLY A 217 -16.64 20.49 2.59
CA GLY A 217 -15.58 21.33 3.16
C GLY A 217 -14.48 21.65 2.14
N GLY A 218 -13.65 22.64 2.45
CA GLY A 218 -12.43 22.93 1.70
C GLY A 218 -11.41 21.79 1.79
N PRO A 219 -10.37 21.76 0.92
CA PRO A 219 -9.41 20.66 0.83
C PRO A 219 -8.81 20.23 2.17
N ALA A 220 -8.36 21.19 2.98
CA ALA A 220 -7.72 20.96 4.27
C ALA A 220 -8.70 20.52 5.37
N PHE A 221 -10.00 20.48 5.10
CA PHE A 221 -11.06 20.17 6.06
C PHE A 221 -11.89 18.94 5.67
N LEU A 222 -11.54 18.29 4.54
CA LEU A 222 -12.30 17.17 3.99
C LEU A 222 -12.45 15.99 4.95
N ALA A 223 -11.46 15.67 5.77
CA ALA A 223 -11.57 14.57 6.72
C ALA A 223 -12.78 14.70 7.64
N TRP A 224 -12.99 15.88 8.25
CA TRP A 224 -14.15 16.12 9.11
C TRP A 224 -15.45 16.25 8.32
N SER A 225 -15.38 16.79 7.10
CA SER A 225 -16.56 16.89 6.24
C SER A 225 -17.10 15.50 5.86
N ARG A 226 -16.21 14.58 5.49
CA ARG A 226 -16.51 13.18 5.17
C ARG A 226 -17.10 12.42 6.36
N MET A 227 -16.66 12.75 7.56
CA MET A 227 -17.19 12.17 8.80
C MET A 227 -18.49 12.84 9.28
N GLY A 228 -19.05 13.80 8.54
CA GLY A 228 -20.30 14.49 8.88
C GLY A 228 -20.17 15.51 10.01
N ASN A 229 -18.96 15.88 10.41
CA ASN A 229 -18.73 16.86 11.48
C ASN A 229 -18.79 18.32 11.00
N LEU A 230 -18.59 18.56 9.70
CA LEU A 230 -18.67 19.90 9.10
C LEU A 230 -19.19 19.85 7.65
N HIS A 231 -19.72 20.98 7.18
CA HIS A 231 -20.01 21.23 5.78
C HIS A 231 -19.62 22.68 5.44
N GLY A 232 -19.33 22.95 4.16
CA GLY A 232 -19.07 24.29 3.60
C GLY A 232 -17.77 24.99 4.00
N TRP A 233 -17.24 24.77 5.21
CA TRP A 233 -16.09 25.51 5.73
C TRP A 233 -14.83 25.34 4.87
N GLY A 234 -14.29 26.47 4.39
CA GLY A 234 -13.11 26.52 3.52
C GLY A 234 -13.38 26.13 2.05
N GLY A 235 -14.63 25.86 1.68
CA GLY A 235 -15.06 25.61 0.31
C GLY A 235 -15.41 26.89 -0.48
N PRO A 236 -16.04 26.76 -1.66
CA PRO A 236 -16.39 25.52 -2.35
C PRO A 236 -15.16 24.87 -3.01
N LEU A 237 -15.23 23.56 -3.28
CA LEU A 237 -14.20 22.87 -4.06
C LEU A 237 -14.34 23.23 -5.55
N PRO A 238 -13.27 23.70 -6.23
CA PRO A 238 -13.33 23.92 -7.67
C PRO A 238 -13.43 22.58 -8.41
N GLN A 239 -14.05 22.56 -9.60
CA GLN A 239 -14.17 21.34 -10.41
C GLN A 239 -12.80 20.72 -10.72
N SER A 240 -11.77 21.55 -10.93
CA SER A 240 -10.39 21.10 -11.13
C SER A 240 -9.88 20.23 -9.98
N TRP A 241 -10.24 20.54 -8.73
CA TRP A 241 -9.89 19.72 -7.57
C TRP A 241 -10.53 18.33 -7.67
N LEU A 242 -11.83 18.26 -7.95
CA LEU A 242 -12.55 16.98 -8.07
C LEU A 242 -11.95 16.09 -9.18
N ASP A 243 -11.67 16.68 -10.33
CA ASP A 243 -11.13 15.97 -11.48
C ASP A 243 -9.70 15.47 -11.21
N GLN A 244 -8.84 16.32 -10.63
CA GLN A 244 -7.47 15.97 -10.28
C GLN A 244 -7.41 14.89 -9.19
N GLN A 245 -8.20 15.02 -8.13
CA GLN A 245 -8.23 14.05 -7.03
C GLN A 245 -8.78 12.69 -7.49
N LEU A 246 -9.75 12.66 -8.41
CA LEU A 246 -10.23 11.43 -9.02
C LEU A 246 -9.14 10.74 -9.86
N GLN A 247 -8.37 11.50 -10.65
CA GLN A 247 -7.25 10.96 -11.41
C GLN A 247 -6.14 10.44 -10.50
N LEU A 248 -5.79 11.19 -9.46
CA LEU A 248 -4.80 10.80 -8.46
C LEU A 248 -5.21 9.50 -7.75
N GLN A 249 -6.46 9.40 -7.31
CA GLN A 249 -6.97 8.21 -6.64
C GLN A 249 -6.89 6.97 -7.52
N LYS A 250 -7.17 7.09 -8.83
CA LYS A 250 -7.01 5.95 -9.76
C LYS A 250 -5.57 5.45 -9.81
N ARG A 251 -4.58 6.35 -9.78
CA ARG A 251 -3.15 5.98 -9.74
C ARG A 251 -2.77 5.33 -8.41
N ILE A 252 -3.25 5.89 -7.29
CA ILE A 252 -3.05 5.32 -5.95
C ILE A 252 -3.59 3.90 -5.87
N LEU A 253 -4.86 3.69 -6.25
CA LEU A 253 -5.50 2.38 -6.23
C LEU A 253 -4.80 1.37 -7.13
N PHE A 254 -4.39 1.79 -8.33
CA PHE A 254 -3.65 0.94 -9.26
C PHE A 254 -2.35 0.45 -8.63
N ARG A 255 -1.52 1.36 -8.10
CA ARG A 255 -0.23 1.03 -7.50
C ARG A 255 -0.36 0.17 -6.23
N MET A 256 -1.35 0.46 -5.38
CA MET A 256 -1.63 -0.36 -4.20
C MET A 256 -1.97 -1.81 -4.59
N ARG A 257 -2.83 -1.99 -5.61
CA ARG A 257 -3.22 -3.33 -6.10
C ARG A 257 -2.09 -4.07 -6.80
N GLU A 258 -1.25 -3.37 -7.55
CA GLU A 258 -0.04 -3.96 -8.15
C GLU A 258 0.88 -4.56 -7.08
N LEU A 259 0.91 -3.99 -5.87
CA LEU A 259 1.70 -4.52 -4.75
C LEU A 259 0.94 -5.55 -3.92
N GLY A 260 -0.32 -5.87 -4.25
CA GLY A 260 -1.14 -6.81 -3.50
C GLY A 260 -1.73 -6.24 -2.20
N MET A 261 -1.82 -4.91 -2.08
CA MET A 261 -2.55 -4.24 -0.99
C MET A 261 -4.06 -4.22 -1.24
N ASN A 262 -4.82 -4.00 -0.16
CA ASN A 262 -6.28 -3.98 -0.15
C ASN A 262 -6.76 -2.58 0.27
N PRO A 263 -6.92 -1.65 -0.68
CA PRO A 263 -7.32 -0.27 -0.40
C PRO A 263 -8.82 -0.07 -0.12
#